data_AF-A0A429XUI4-F1
#
_entry.id   AF-A0A429XUI4-F1
#
_cell.length_a   1.000
_cell.length_b   1.000
_cell.length_c   1.000
_cell.angle_alpha   90.00
_cell.angle_beta   90.00
_cell.angle_gamma   90.00
#
_symmetry.space_group_name_H-M   'P 1'
#
loop_
_entity.id
_entity.type
_entity.pdbx_description
1 polymer ?
#
loop_
_entity_poly.entity_id
_entity_poly.type
_entity_poly.pdbx_seq_one_letter_code
_entity_poly.pdbx_strand_id
1 'polypeptide(L)' 'MKEFIVFYTLEDDIKRERIMKDADISKEQVMQEIVEKIDQCKYFLVKGDHGDYWINPSSIRYIRVHEKDDSKINHIKL' A
#
# COMPACT_ATOMS: atom_id res chain seq x y z
N MET A 1 -5.12 -4.47 15.76
CA MET A 1 -5.00 -4.34 14.30
C MET A 1 -4.00 -3.25 14.00
N LYS A 2 -3.33 -3.35 12.86
CA LYS A 2 -2.24 -2.48 12.42
C LYS A 2 -2.57 -1.98 11.02
N GLU A 3 -2.35 -0.68 10.77
CA GLU A 3 -2.63 -0.05 9.48
C GLU A 3 -1.34 0.04 8.66
N PHE A 4 -1.41 -0.45 7.43
CA PHE A 4 -0.37 -0.28 6.42
C PHE A 4 -0.90 0.59 5.28
N ILE A 5 -0.07 1.51 4.82
CA ILE A 5 -0.32 2.34 3.65
C ILE A 5 0.62 1.89 2.53
N VAL A 6 0.06 1.36 1.46
CA VAL A 6 0.81 0.94 0.27
C VAL A 6 0.70 2.02 -0.80
N PHE A 7 1.85 2.44 -1.34
CA PHE A 7 1.93 3.35 -2.46
C PHE A 7 2.41 2.60 -3.70
N TYR A 8 1.64 2.70 -4.77
CA TYR A 8 2.00 2.22 -6.09
C TYR A 8 2.32 3.44 -6.95
N THR A 9 3.59 3.64 -7.25
CA THR A 9 4.02 4.67 -8.21
C THR A 9 3.91 4.07 -9.60
N LEU A 10 3.00 4.64 -10.39
CA LEU A 10 2.84 4.36 -11.81
C LEU A 10 3.64 5.40 -12.62
N GLU A 11 3.66 5.29 -13.94
CA GLU A 11 4.36 6.27 -14.79
C GLU A 11 3.84 7.70 -14.61
N ASP A 12 2.51 7.86 -14.58
CA ASP A 12 1.85 9.17 -14.58
C ASP A 12 1.06 9.47 -13.30
N ASP A 13 1.07 8.56 -12.32
CA ASP A 13 0.19 8.65 -11.15
C ASP A 13 0.75 7.93 -9.92
N ILE A 14 0.25 8.27 -8.74
CA ILE A 14 0.52 7.57 -7.48
C ILE A 14 -0.79 7.14 -6.86
N LYS A 15 -0.91 5.83 -6.68
CA LYS A 15 -2.07 5.20 -6.06
C LYS A 15 -1.77 4.79 -4.62
N ARG A 16 -2.70 5.03 -3.70
CA ARG A 16 -2.58 4.70 -2.27
C ARG A 16 -3.65 3.70 -1.82
N GLU A 17 -3.23 2.60 -1.20
CA GLU A 17 -4.09 1.60 -0.56
C GLU A 17 -3.90 1.62 0.96
N ARG A 18 -4.99 1.43 1.71
CA ARG A 18 -4.93 1.16 3.15
C ARG A 18 -5.27 -0.30 3.41
N ILE A 19 -4.38 -0.99 4.12
CA ILE A 19 -4.51 -2.40 4.46
C ILE A 19 -4.51 -2.53 5.98
N MET A 20 -5.59 -3.09 6.54
CA MET A 20 -5.66 -3.45 7.94
C MET A 20 -5.24 -4.92 8.12
N LYS A 21 -4.30 -5.16 9.01
CA LYS A 21 -3.79 -6.51 9.33
C LYS A 21 -3.75 -6.71 10.85
N ASP A 22 -3.50 -7.95 11.26
CA ASP A 22 -3.21 -8.25 12.66
C ASP A 22 -1.90 -7.61 13.12
N ALA A 23 -1.74 -7.41 14.42
CA ALA A 23 -0.66 -6.61 15.00
C ALA A 23 0.72 -7.28 14.87
N ASP A 24 0.74 -8.61 14.76
CA ASP A 24 1.93 -9.45 14.56
C ASP A 24 2.44 -9.44 13.12
N ILE A 25 1.65 -8.95 12.17
CA ILE A 25 2.06 -8.85 10.77
C ILE A 25 3.13 -7.75 10.61
N SER A 26 4.24 -8.15 9.99
CA SER A 26 5.36 -7.28 9.64
C SER A 26 5.14 -6.58 8.29
N LYS A 27 5.89 -5.49 8.08
CA LYS A 27 5.90 -4.78 6.79
C LYS A 27 6.40 -5.68 5.65
N GLU A 28 7.37 -6.55 5.93
CA GLU A 28 7.98 -7.46 4.97
C GLU A 28 6.97 -8.50 4.48
N GLN A 29 6.14 -9.03 5.38
CA GLN A 29 5.04 -9.93 5.01
C GLN A 29 4.01 -9.22 4.12
N VAL A 30 3.64 -7.98 4.44
CA VAL A 30 2.75 -7.19 3.57
C VAL A 30 3.38 -6.95 2.20
N MET A 31 4.69 -6.62 2.15
CA MET A 31 5.39 -6.44 0.89
C MET A 31 5.38 -7.72 0.04
N GLN A 32 5.58 -8.89 0.66
CA GLN A 32 5.53 -10.18 -0.03
C GLN A 32 4.13 -10.44 -0.62
N GLU A 33 3.06 -10.23 0.15
CA GLU A 33 1.68 -10.39 -0.34
C GLU A 33 1.39 -9.48 -1.55
N ILE A 34 1.89 -8.24 -1.52
CA ILE A 34 1.73 -7.31 -2.64
C ILE A 34 2.49 -7.78 -3.88
N VAL A 35 3.71 -8.29 -3.73
CA VAL A 35 4.48 -8.84 -4.85
C VAL A 35 3.80 -10.06 -5.44
N GLU A 36 3.29 -10.98 -4.60
CA GLU A 36 2.54 -12.15 -5.07
C GLU A 36 1.27 -11.74 -5.83
N LYS A 37 0.53 -10.75 -5.34
CA LYS A 37 -0.66 -10.19 -6.01
C LYS A 37 -0.33 -9.61 -7.39
N ILE A 38 0.83 -8.95 -7.52
CA ILE A 38 1.31 -8.34 -8.78
C ILE A 38 1.74 -9.42 -9.77
N ASP A 39 2.39 -10.48 -9.30
CA ASP A 39 2.87 -11.59 -10.15
C ASP A 39 1.72 -12.45 -10.69
N GLN A 40 0.70 -12.70 -9.87
CA GLN A 40 -0.39 -13.62 -10.21
C GLN A 40 -1.53 -12.98 -11.02
N CYS A 41 -1.71 -11.66 -10.94
CA CYS A 41 -2.89 -10.99 -11.49
C CYS A 41 -2.53 -10.11 -12.68
N LYS A 42 -3.23 -10.25 -13.82
CA LYS A 42 -3.09 -9.32 -14.96
C LYS A 42 -3.53 -7.90 -14.62
N TYR A 43 -4.52 -7.76 -13.74
CA TYR A 43 -4.98 -6.52 -13.13
C TYR A 43 -5.46 -6.83 -11.73
N PHE A 44 -5.32 -5.89 -10.81
CA PHE A 44 -5.85 -6.05 -9.46
C PHE A 44 -6.54 -4.79 -8.95
N LEU A 45 -7.61 -5.00 -8.18
CA LEU A 45 -8.35 -3.93 -7.53
C LEU A 45 -7.60 -3.48 -6.28
N VAL A 46 -7.56 -2.17 -6.11
CA VAL A 46 -6.99 -1.51 -4.94
C VAL A 46 -8.03 -0.55 -4.39
N LYS A 47 -8.22 -0.59 -3.07
CA LYS A 47 -9.15 0.28 -2.37
C LYS A 47 -8.45 1.57 -1.98
N GLY A 48 -8.82 2.65 -2.65
CA GLY A 48 -8.24 3.97 -2.43
C GLY A 48 -9.09 4.88 -1.56
N ASP A 49 -8.44 5.94 -1.05
CA ASP A 49 -9.11 7.01 -0.31
C ASP A 49 -10.14 7.77 -1.17
N HIS A 50 -9.96 7.78 -2.50
CA HIS A 50 -10.84 8.45 -3.47
C HIS A 50 -11.71 7.46 -4.28
N GLY A 51 -11.84 6.23 -3.80
CA GLY A 51 -12.54 5.14 -4.49
C GLY A 51 -11.60 4.05 -4.98
N ASP A 52 -12.23 2.98 -5.49
CA ASP A 52 -11.52 1.79 -5.93
C ASP A 52 -10.96 1.99 -7.34
N TYR A 53 -9.74 1.49 -7.58
CA TYR A 53 -9.11 1.58 -8.89
C TYR A 53 -8.42 0.26 -9.27
N TRP A 54 -8.45 -0.05 -10.56
CA TRP A 54 -7.74 -1.18 -11.13
C TRP A 54 -6.32 -0.77 -11.50
N ILE A 55 -5.34 -1.54 -11.02
CA ILE A 55 -3.94 -1.37 -11.39
C ILE A 55 -3.54 -2.47 -12.37
N ASN A 56 -2.85 -2.08 -13.45
CA ASN A 56 -2.05 -2.98 -14.26
C ASN A 56 -0.64 -3.11 -13.64
N PRO A 57 -0.21 -4.30 -13.20
CA PRO A 57 1.13 -4.54 -12.70
C PRO A 57 2.25 -3.99 -13.58
N SER A 58 2.11 -4.06 -14.91
CA SER A 58 3.16 -3.64 -15.84
C SER A 58 3.43 -2.13 -15.81
N SER A 59 2.48 -1.35 -15.28
CA SER A 59 2.61 0.11 -15.13
C SER A 59 3.26 0.51 -13.80
N ILE A 60 3.46 -0.43 -12.87
CA ILE A 60 4.07 -0.15 -11.57
C ILE A 60 5.59 0.02 -11.73
N ARG A 61 6.11 1.14 -11.24
CA ARG A 61 7.54 1.46 -11.23
C ARG A 61 8.15 1.26 -9.85
N TYR A 62 7.43 1.64 -8.80
CA TYR A 62 7.88 1.47 -7.43
C TYR A 62 6.71 1.13 -6.51
N ILE A 63 7.00 0.34 -5.49
CA ILE A 63 6.07 -0.01 -4.42
C ILE A 63 6.70 0.43 -3.11
N ARG A 64 5.93 1.11 -2.27
CA ARG A 64 6.36 1.44 -0.92
C ARG A 64 5.27 1.08 0.08
N VAL A 65 5.64 0.26 1.07
CA VAL A 65 4.78 -0.04 2.21
C VAL A 65 5.22 0.83 3.40
N HIS A 66 4.27 1.54 3.98
CA HIS A 66 4.43 2.28 5.22
C HIS A 66 3.56 1.67 6.29
N GLU A 67 4.18 1.25 7.39
CA GLU A 67 3.48 0.96 8.62
C GLU A 67 3.08 2.29 9.27
N LYS A 68 1.80 2.46 9.56
CA LYS A 68 1.33 3.62 10.31
C LYS A 68 1.45 3.30 11.79
N ASP A 69 2.45 3.88 12.40
CA ASP A 69 2.69 3.80 13.84
C ASP A 69 1.87 4.92 14.50
N ASP A 70 0.82 4.57 15.24
CA ASP A 70 -0.06 5.53 15.95
C ASP A 70 0.71 6.38 16.97
N SER A 71 1.97 6.01 17.28
CA SER A 71 2.82 6.64 18.29
C SER A 71 3.57 7.91 17.83
N LYS A 72 3.48 8.33 16.55
CA LYS A 72 4.24 9.49 16.02
C LYS A 72 3.42 10.68 15.52
N ILE A 73 2.16 10.82 15.93
CA ILE A 73 1.43 12.09 15.78
C ILE A 73 1.74 12.98 16.99
N ASN A 74 2.94 13.53 17.06
CA ASN A 74 3.22 14.72 17.88
C ASN A 74 4.46 15.46 17.35
N HIS A 75 4.27 16.77 17.15
CA HIS A 75 5.26 17.81 16.85
C HIS A 75 5.60 18.08 15.38
N ILE A 76 4.64 18.66 14.66
CA ILE A 76 4.94 19.90 13.93
C ILE A 76 3.98 20.97 14.48
N LYS A 77 4.50 21.80 15.40
CA LYS A 77 3.86 23.08 15.71
C LYS A 77 4.19 24.01 14.54
N LEU A 78 3.14 24.52 13.88
CA LEU A 78 3.22 25.72 13.05
C LEU A 78 3.54 26.94 13.92
#